data_AF-A0A7V4WG43-F1
#
_entry.id   AF-A0A7V4WG43-F1
#
_cell.length_a   1.000
_cell.length_b   1.000
_cell.length_c   1.000
_cell.angle_alpha   90.00
_cell.angle_beta   90.00
_cell.angle_gamma   90.00
#
_symmetry.space_group_name_H-M   'P 1'
#
loop_
_entity.id
_entity.type
_entity.pdbx_description
1 polymer ?
#
loop_
_entity_poly.entity_id
_entity_poly.type
_entity_poly.pdbx_seq_one_letter_code
_entity_poly.pdbx_strand_id
1 'polypeptide(L)'
;MKIVVAKTAGFCMGVRRAVDMVLDASNLSSEPIYTYGPLIHNPQVLKLFEEKNIFKMDRIPEKGSGIVLIRAHGVPPEDKEALKNAGFTVMDATCPRVVRVQVIIHKYAKKGYSTIIIGDQKHPEVVGLLGYAKGKGHTVTSLDQLYELPRFDDAVVVSQTTQNTDFYGEIKAWCKTNAPHYQIFDTICGSTEKRQAEIRELAEENDAVIVVGGKQSGNTKRLAQIASQTGKITAHIEDVSQIDYGKLSSARSIAITAGASTPNWVINDAYDQIERNLQQQHPARAFLFSIRNFLLKTNIMTAAGAGFLTYACSVLQGISQNLHHAVIAMLYVLSMQILNNLFTIKPDKYNHPQRAFFYKKYRSWLMLFAVLSGVSGLYLSFIAIGRISFSILLIMSLLGLSYNLKIIPFISKKEQLIRLKDIPGSKTILITMAWGTVTCLLPAVASQSKWLSVAVVFLFATGLVFARTAFFDILAIQGDRITRKETLPILLGEKRSFGIIQYVLMADMGILLLSSFTDILVKKAVFLVIIPLMMLLLIRFFRKDSFVPGTHREFFIEALFLFTGLIAIVI
;
A
#
# COMPACT_ATOMS: atom_id res chain seq x y z
N MET A 1 -24.96 -4.51 -6.50
CA MET A 1 -24.21 -3.47 -7.23
C MET A 1 -22.76 -3.93 -7.35
N LYS A 2 -22.19 -3.87 -8.56
CA LYS A 2 -20.78 -4.18 -8.82
C LYS A 2 -19.95 -2.90 -8.59
N ILE A 3 -18.82 -3.00 -7.89
CA ILE A 3 -17.87 -1.88 -7.75
C ILE A 3 -16.57 -2.30 -8.41
N VAL A 4 -16.07 -1.47 -9.32
CA VAL A 4 -14.80 -1.67 -10.03
C VAL A 4 -13.87 -0.53 -9.65
N VAL A 5 -12.59 -0.80 -9.38
CA VAL A 5 -11.59 0.24 -9.15
C VAL A 5 -10.59 0.24 -10.30
N ALA A 6 -10.23 1.42 -10.80
CA ALA A 6 -9.40 1.60 -11.99
C ALA A 6 -7.95 1.15 -11.79
N LYS A 7 -7.43 0.27 -12.67
CA LYS A 7 -6.03 0.10 -13.13
C LYS A 7 -4.93 0.99 -12.57
N THR A 8 -5.19 2.26 -12.82
CA THR A 8 -4.24 3.34 -12.73
C THR A 8 -4.54 4.28 -11.55
N ALA A 9 -5.54 3.96 -10.73
CA ALA A 9 -5.89 4.72 -9.55
C ALA A 9 -4.71 4.74 -8.55
N GLY A 10 -4.49 5.93 -7.98
CA GLY A 10 -3.48 6.16 -6.96
C GLY A 10 -2.17 6.74 -7.48
N PHE A 11 -1.14 6.73 -6.64
CA PHE A 11 0.13 7.40 -6.92
C PHE A 11 0.77 6.95 -8.23
N CYS A 12 1.07 7.92 -9.11
CA CYS A 12 2.00 7.69 -10.22
C CYS A 12 3.44 7.59 -9.71
N MET A 13 4.36 7.12 -10.55
CA MET A 13 5.77 6.94 -10.17
C MET A 13 6.41 8.25 -9.65
N GLY A 14 6.16 9.38 -10.32
CA GLY A 14 6.75 10.67 -9.93
C GLY A 14 6.26 11.16 -8.56
N VAL A 15 4.96 11.04 -8.31
CA VAL A 15 4.36 11.37 -7.00
C VAL A 15 4.89 10.42 -5.93
N ARG A 16 4.90 9.11 -6.19
CA ARG A 16 5.42 8.10 -5.25
C ARG A 16 6.86 8.42 -4.87
N ARG A 17 7.73 8.67 -5.86
CA ARG A 17 9.12 9.07 -5.66
C ARG A 17 9.24 10.30 -4.76
N ALA A 18 8.44 11.35 -5.02
CA ALA A 18 8.52 12.58 -4.24
C ALA A 18 8.08 12.37 -2.78
N VAL A 19 6.99 11.63 -2.56
CA VAL A 19 6.51 11.28 -1.21
C VAL A 19 7.52 10.39 -0.50
N ASP A 20 8.09 9.39 -1.17
CA ASP A 20 9.10 8.52 -0.59
C ASP A 20 10.35 9.31 -0.19
N MET A 21 10.83 10.22 -1.04
CA MET A 21 11.98 11.07 -0.73
C MET A 21 11.75 11.95 0.51
N VAL A 22 10.57 12.56 0.68
CA VAL A 22 10.30 13.41 1.83
C VAL A 22 10.17 12.61 3.13
N LEU A 23 9.55 11.43 3.05
CA LEU A 23 9.42 10.55 4.20
C LEU A 23 10.76 9.97 4.61
N ASP A 24 11.58 9.53 3.66
CA ASP A 24 12.92 9.01 3.90
C ASP A 24 13.82 10.12 4.50
N ALA A 25 13.78 11.35 3.97
CA ALA A 25 14.48 12.49 4.55
C ALA A 25 14.04 12.80 5.98
N SER A 26 12.72 12.80 6.25
CA SER A 26 12.17 13.00 7.60
C SER A 26 12.56 11.88 8.57
N ASN A 27 12.69 10.64 8.08
CA ASN A 27 12.98 9.48 8.91
C ASN A 27 14.48 9.39 9.26
N LEU A 28 15.36 9.84 8.37
CA LEU A 28 16.81 9.73 8.51
C LEU A 28 17.48 10.99 9.08
N SER A 29 16.91 12.17 8.84
CA SER A 29 17.48 13.44 9.28
C SER A 29 16.90 13.91 10.61
N SER A 30 17.74 14.54 11.42
CA SER A 30 17.34 15.33 12.60
C SER A 30 17.06 16.80 12.27
N GLU A 31 17.39 17.25 11.06
CA GLU A 31 17.18 18.63 10.63
C GLU A 31 15.72 18.92 10.27
N PRO A 32 15.27 20.19 10.32
CA PRO A 32 13.98 20.59 9.79
C PRO A 32 13.84 20.21 8.31
N ILE A 33 12.68 19.66 7.95
CA ILE A 33 12.35 19.28 6.58
C ILE A 33 11.27 20.22 6.04
N TYR A 34 11.54 20.79 4.88
CA TYR A 34 10.62 21.67 4.18
C TYR A 34 10.29 21.16 2.78
N THR A 35 9.13 21.53 2.27
CA THR A 35 8.79 21.40 0.85
C THR A 35 8.58 22.79 0.27
N TYR A 36 9.18 23.08 -0.89
CA TYR A 36 8.93 24.35 -1.57
C TYR A 36 7.64 24.27 -2.39
N GLY A 37 6.60 24.94 -1.88
CA GLY A 37 5.20 24.72 -2.24
C GLY A 37 4.68 23.36 -1.75
N PRO A 38 3.39 23.05 -2.01
CA PRO A 38 2.87 21.73 -1.70
C PRO A 38 3.59 20.68 -2.55
N LEU A 39 4.18 19.68 -1.90
CA LEU A 39 4.87 18.57 -2.59
C LEU A 39 3.95 17.89 -3.61
N ILE A 40 2.69 17.69 -3.21
CA ILE A 40 1.60 17.15 -4.02
C ILE A 40 0.27 17.83 -3.64
N HIS A 41 -0.73 17.78 -4.52
CA HIS A 41 -2.06 18.33 -4.27
C HIS A 41 -3.00 17.24 -3.73
N ASN A 42 -2.88 16.92 -2.44
CA ASN A 42 -3.79 16.03 -1.73
C ASN A 42 -3.92 16.43 -0.25
N PRO A 43 -5.11 16.85 0.22
CA PRO A 43 -5.30 17.37 1.59
C PRO A 43 -4.87 16.38 2.68
N GLN A 44 -5.20 15.10 2.51
CA GLN A 44 -4.88 14.06 3.48
C GLN A 44 -3.36 13.84 3.62
N VAL A 45 -2.61 13.92 2.52
CA VAL A 45 -1.15 13.79 2.54
C VAL A 45 -0.48 15.04 3.08
N LEU A 46 -1.00 16.24 2.79
CA LEU A 46 -0.48 17.49 3.38
C LEU A 46 -0.65 17.50 4.90
N LYS A 47 -1.82 17.09 5.40
CA LYS A 47 -2.05 16.92 6.85
C LYS A 47 -1.10 15.89 7.47
N LEU A 48 -0.81 14.80 6.75
CA LEU A 48 0.19 13.83 7.18
C LEU A 48 1.58 14.49 7.31
N PHE A 49 2.00 15.31 6.36
CA PHE A 49 3.30 15.99 6.43
C PHE A 49 3.39 16.92 7.64
N GLU A 50 2.33 17.68 7.93
CA GLU A 50 2.24 18.48 9.15
C GLU A 50 2.36 17.61 10.42
N GLU A 51 1.64 16.47 10.47
CA GLU A 51 1.76 15.48 11.58
C GLU A 51 3.19 14.91 11.73
N LYS A 52 4.04 14.99 10.70
CA LYS A 52 5.45 14.57 10.70
C LYS A 52 6.45 15.72 10.82
N ASN A 53 6.01 16.94 11.13
CA ASN A 53 6.84 18.14 11.16
C ASN A 53 7.57 18.43 9.83
N ILE A 54 6.92 18.11 8.71
CA ILE A 54 7.37 18.49 7.37
C ILE A 54 6.55 19.72 6.97
N PHE A 55 7.20 20.87 6.84
CA PHE A 55 6.51 22.14 6.65
C PHE A 55 6.57 22.62 5.20
N LYS A 56 5.46 23.18 4.72
CA LYS A 56 5.39 23.81 3.40
C LYS A 56 5.96 25.23 3.49
N MET A 57 6.82 25.60 2.56
CA MET A 57 7.36 26.95 2.37
C MET A 57 6.88 27.53 1.04
N ASP A 58 6.25 28.70 1.06
CA ASP A 58 5.76 29.36 -0.17
C ASP A 58 6.73 30.43 -0.72
N ARG A 59 7.69 30.90 0.09
CA ARG A 59 8.68 31.92 -0.29
C ARG A 59 10.07 31.51 0.18
N ILE A 60 11.09 31.80 -0.63
CA ILE A 60 12.49 31.52 -0.29
C ILE A 60 12.97 32.63 0.67
N PRO A 61 13.39 32.32 1.91
CA PRO A 61 13.94 33.30 2.83
C PRO A 61 15.35 33.74 2.40
N GLU A 62 15.82 34.88 2.91
CA GLU A 62 17.21 35.33 2.68
C GLU A 62 18.24 34.37 3.28
N LYS A 63 17.92 33.80 4.45
CA LYS A 63 18.72 32.78 5.13
C LYS A 63 17.81 31.70 5.71
N GLY A 64 18.23 30.45 5.60
CA GLY A 64 17.54 29.28 6.13
C GLY A 64 18.52 28.14 6.42
N SER A 65 17.99 27.08 7.02
CA SER A 65 18.75 25.88 7.34
C SER A 65 17.85 24.64 7.26
N GLY A 66 18.47 23.46 7.15
CA GLY A 66 17.77 22.20 6.99
C GLY A 66 17.62 21.78 5.53
N ILE A 67 16.70 20.86 5.29
CA ILE A 67 16.51 20.22 3.98
C ILE A 67 15.26 20.79 3.32
N VAL A 68 15.38 21.28 2.09
CA VAL A 68 14.26 21.68 1.25
C VAL A 68 14.09 20.69 0.10
N LEU A 69 12.87 20.16 -0.04
CA LEU A 69 12.49 19.35 -1.19
C LEU A 69 11.78 20.20 -2.24
N ILE A 70 12.31 20.15 -3.47
CA ILE A 70 11.62 20.65 -4.66
C ILE A 70 10.50 19.68 -5.02
N ARG A 71 9.30 20.21 -5.25
CA ARG A 71 8.09 19.44 -5.56
C ARG A 71 8.18 18.64 -6.87
N ALA A 72 7.32 17.63 -7.02
CA ALA A 72 7.30 16.77 -8.22
C ALA A 72 7.08 17.52 -9.55
N HIS A 73 6.41 18.68 -9.47
CA HIS A 73 6.16 19.59 -10.60
C HIS A 73 7.39 20.38 -11.06
N GLY A 74 8.48 20.35 -10.27
CA GLY A 74 9.66 21.18 -10.51
C GLY A 74 9.46 22.64 -10.11
N VAL A 75 10.53 23.40 -10.31
CA VAL A 75 10.66 24.83 -10.06
C VAL A 75 11.54 25.45 -11.16
N PRO A 76 11.45 26.78 -11.37
CA PRO A 76 12.41 27.50 -12.19
C PRO A 76 13.87 27.29 -11.73
N PRO A 77 14.87 27.35 -12.64
CA PRO A 77 16.29 27.24 -12.28
C PRO A 77 16.73 28.23 -11.20
N GLU A 78 16.23 29.47 -11.27
CA GLU A 78 16.53 30.56 -10.35
C GLU A 78 16.08 30.27 -8.92
N ASP A 79 14.89 29.67 -8.73
CA ASP A 79 14.40 29.28 -7.41
C ASP A 79 15.28 28.20 -6.78
N LYS A 80 15.76 27.25 -7.59
CA LYS A 80 16.65 26.19 -7.11
C LYS A 80 17.99 26.73 -6.63
N GLU A 81 18.57 27.69 -7.34
CA GLU A 81 19.81 28.35 -6.90
C GLU A 81 19.57 29.29 -5.72
N ALA A 82 18.46 30.02 -5.69
CA ALA A 82 18.08 30.85 -4.55
C ALA A 82 17.93 30.04 -3.25
N LEU A 83 17.34 28.84 -3.31
CA LEU A 83 17.26 27.93 -2.16
C LEU A 83 18.63 27.50 -1.64
N LYS A 84 19.58 27.18 -2.53
CA LYS A 84 20.95 26.83 -2.13
C LYS A 84 21.67 28.04 -1.52
N ASN A 85 21.55 29.21 -2.15
CA ASN A 85 22.16 30.46 -1.70
C ASN A 85 21.63 30.90 -0.33
N ALA A 86 20.37 30.59 -0.02
CA ALA A 86 19.77 30.80 1.30
C ALA A 86 20.32 29.85 2.38
N GLY A 87 21.08 28.81 2.03
CA GLY A 87 21.73 27.88 2.99
C GLY A 87 21.03 26.53 3.15
N PHE A 88 20.03 26.19 2.33
CA PHE A 88 19.36 24.89 2.42
C PHE A 88 20.12 23.77 1.71
N THR A 89 20.02 22.56 2.27
CA THR A 89 20.31 21.33 1.52
C THR A 89 19.14 21.03 0.59
N VAL A 90 19.32 21.26 -0.72
CA VAL A 90 18.25 21.11 -1.71
C VAL A 90 18.17 19.69 -2.24
N MET A 91 17.04 19.02 -2.00
CA MET A 91 16.70 17.71 -2.56
C MET A 91 15.70 17.86 -3.70
N ASP A 92 16.08 17.39 -4.90
CA ASP A 92 15.26 17.55 -6.09
C ASP A 92 14.29 16.37 -6.31
N ALA A 93 13.03 16.56 -5.91
CA ALA A 93 11.98 15.56 -6.10
C ALA A 93 11.24 15.72 -7.43
N THR A 94 11.70 16.59 -8.35
CA THR A 94 11.09 16.80 -9.67
C THR A 94 10.91 15.46 -10.39
N CYS A 95 9.73 15.24 -10.96
CA CYS A 95 9.43 14.03 -11.70
C CYS A 95 10.36 13.91 -12.92
N PRO A 96 10.99 12.75 -13.18
CA PRO A 96 11.84 12.58 -14.36
C PRO A 96 11.15 12.88 -15.70
N ARG A 97 9.81 12.75 -15.76
CA ARG A 97 9.01 13.14 -16.93
C ARG A 97 8.94 14.65 -17.11
N VAL A 98 8.86 15.42 -16.03
CA VAL A 98 8.94 16.89 -16.05
C VAL A 98 10.35 17.35 -16.41
N VAL A 99 11.39 16.71 -15.83
CA VAL A 99 12.80 16.98 -16.17
C VAL A 99 13.04 16.82 -17.68
N ARG A 100 12.44 15.80 -18.32
CA ARG A 100 12.52 15.65 -19.78
C ARG A 100 12.01 16.89 -20.52
N VAL A 101 10.90 17.48 -20.09
CA VAL A 101 10.33 18.69 -20.71
C VAL A 101 11.25 19.89 -20.48
N GLN A 102 11.74 20.07 -19.26
CA GLN A 102 12.72 21.12 -18.92
C GLN A 102 13.97 21.04 -19.82
N VAL A 103 14.50 19.83 -20.03
CA VAL A 103 15.65 19.59 -20.91
C VAL A 103 15.35 19.92 -22.37
N ILE A 104 14.17 19.56 -22.87
CA ILE A 104 13.73 19.92 -24.23
C ILE A 104 13.68 21.45 -24.38
N ILE A 105 12.96 22.12 -23.49
CA ILE A 105 12.80 23.59 -23.51
C ILE A 105 14.18 24.25 -23.47
N HIS A 106 15.04 23.88 -22.52
CA HIS A 106 16.38 24.47 -22.38
C HIS A 106 17.26 24.27 -23.62
N LYS A 107 17.19 23.09 -24.24
CA LYS A 107 17.94 22.78 -25.47
C LYS A 107 17.55 23.71 -26.62
N TYR A 108 16.25 23.94 -26.82
CA TYR A 108 15.75 24.77 -27.91
C TYR A 108 15.86 26.27 -27.61
N ALA A 109 15.68 26.67 -26.35
CA ALA A 109 15.94 28.04 -25.92
C ALA A 109 17.41 28.45 -26.16
N LYS A 110 18.37 27.54 -25.97
CA LYS A 110 19.79 27.76 -26.32
C LYS A 110 20.03 27.97 -27.82
N LYS A 111 19.14 27.47 -28.68
CA LYS A 111 19.16 27.66 -30.13
C LYS A 111 18.40 28.90 -30.59
N GLY A 112 17.81 29.66 -29.67
CA GLY A 112 17.05 30.88 -29.98
C GLY A 112 15.55 30.69 -30.24
N TYR A 113 15.04 29.45 -30.20
CA TYR A 113 13.63 29.12 -30.45
C TYR A 113 12.71 29.73 -29.39
N SER A 114 11.52 30.16 -29.81
CA SER A 114 10.41 30.42 -28.89
C SER A 114 9.84 29.12 -28.34
N THR A 115 9.31 29.13 -27.11
CA THR A 115 8.69 27.95 -26.49
C THR A 115 7.20 28.20 -26.32
N ILE A 116 6.37 27.32 -26.88
CA ILE A 116 4.91 27.30 -26.66
C ILE A 116 4.59 26.13 -25.74
N ILE A 117 4.02 26.42 -24.58
CA ILE A 117 3.65 25.43 -23.55
C ILE A 117 2.13 25.33 -23.50
N ILE A 118 1.59 24.16 -23.86
CA ILE A 118 0.16 23.89 -23.77
C ILE A 118 -0.17 23.51 -22.33
N GLY A 119 -0.71 24.45 -21.56
CA GLY A 119 -0.97 24.29 -20.12
C GLY A 119 -1.34 25.60 -19.44
N ASP A 120 -1.85 25.51 -18.20
CA ASP A 120 -2.26 26.67 -17.41
C ASP A 120 -1.04 27.42 -16.86
N GLN A 121 -0.92 28.71 -17.21
CA GLN A 121 0.18 29.58 -16.80
C GLN A 121 0.39 29.64 -15.28
N LYS A 122 -0.69 29.51 -14.49
CA LYS A 122 -0.64 29.54 -13.02
C LYS A 122 -0.27 28.19 -12.43
N HIS A 123 -0.21 27.13 -13.24
CA HIS A 123 0.09 25.80 -12.73
C HIS A 123 1.58 25.68 -12.34
N PRO A 124 1.90 25.15 -11.14
CA PRO A 124 3.26 24.91 -10.66
C PRO A 124 4.27 24.37 -11.69
N GLU A 125 3.85 23.36 -12.44
CA GLU A 125 4.67 22.74 -13.47
C GLU A 125 4.97 23.72 -14.61
N VAL A 126 3.97 24.45 -15.10
CA VAL A 126 4.12 25.37 -16.23
C VAL A 126 5.00 26.56 -15.84
N VAL A 127 4.83 27.10 -14.63
CA VAL A 127 5.74 28.11 -14.06
C VAL A 127 7.18 27.59 -14.05
N GLY A 128 7.38 26.35 -13.58
CA GLY A 128 8.69 25.71 -13.58
C GLY A 128 9.26 25.54 -14.99
N LEU A 129 8.45 25.18 -15.99
CA LEU A 129 8.86 25.02 -17.39
C LEU A 129 9.23 26.36 -18.04
N LEU A 130 8.49 27.44 -17.76
CA LEU A 130 8.76 28.78 -18.29
C LEU A 130 10.16 29.29 -17.89
N GLY A 131 10.63 28.97 -16.68
CA GLY A 131 11.99 29.32 -16.23
C GLY A 131 13.12 28.74 -17.11
N TYR A 132 12.86 27.62 -17.82
CA TYR A 132 13.84 27.03 -18.74
C TYR A 132 13.79 27.64 -20.15
N ALA A 133 12.79 28.47 -20.46
CA ALA A 133 12.58 29.06 -21.78
C ALA A 133 13.39 30.35 -22.02
N LYS A 134 14.22 30.78 -21.05
CA LYS A 134 15.07 31.99 -21.14
C LYS A 134 14.31 33.25 -21.58
N GLY A 135 13.11 33.46 -21.03
CA GLY A 135 12.28 34.63 -21.32
C GLY A 135 11.49 34.59 -22.64
N LYS A 136 11.62 33.53 -23.44
CA LYS A 136 10.88 33.35 -24.72
C LYS A 136 9.76 32.30 -24.61
N GLY A 137 9.15 32.19 -23.43
CA GLY A 137 8.10 31.21 -23.14
C GLY A 137 6.70 31.80 -23.26
N HIS A 138 5.80 31.08 -23.90
CA HIS A 138 4.38 31.41 -24.07
C HIS A 138 3.52 30.24 -23.59
N THR A 139 2.34 30.52 -23.04
CA THR A 139 1.42 29.50 -22.53
C THR A 139 0.06 29.63 -23.21
N VAL A 140 -0.57 28.51 -23.53
CA VAL A 140 -1.92 28.49 -24.10
C VAL A 140 -2.77 27.40 -23.46
N THR A 141 -4.06 27.70 -23.23
CA THR A 141 -5.07 26.78 -22.70
C THR A 141 -6.24 26.54 -23.65
N SER A 142 -6.31 27.26 -24.77
CA SER A 142 -7.30 27.09 -25.84
C SER A 142 -6.68 27.29 -27.23
N LEU A 143 -7.40 26.88 -28.28
CA LEU A 143 -7.02 27.16 -29.67
C LEU A 143 -7.06 28.67 -29.98
N ASP A 144 -8.03 29.41 -29.43
CA ASP A 144 -8.12 30.86 -29.63
C ASP A 144 -6.86 31.57 -29.13
N GLN A 145 -6.35 31.20 -27.94
CA GLN A 145 -5.09 31.73 -27.42
C GLN A 145 -3.88 31.35 -28.30
N LEU A 146 -3.91 30.19 -28.95
CA LEU A 146 -2.88 29.81 -29.91
C LEU A 146 -2.91 30.70 -31.15
N TYR A 147 -4.10 31.08 -31.62
CA TYR A 147 -4.28 31.95 -32.78
C TYR A 147 -3.85 33.40 -32.51
N GLU A 148 -3.97 33.85 -31.25
CA GLU A 148 -3.53 35.17 -30.80
C GLU A 148 -2.01 35.29 -30.62
N LEU A 149 -1.27 34.17 -30.57
CA LEU A 149 0.18 34.23 -30.45
C LEU A 149 0.83 34.84 -31.70
N PRO A 150 1.92 35.60 -31.54
CA PRO A 150 2.69 36.06 -32.68
C PRO A 150 3.26 34.86 -33.45
N ARG A 151 3.47 35.04 -34.75
CA ARG A 151 4.20 34.05 -35.55
C ARG A 151 5.68 34.08 -35.16
N PHE A 152 6.26 32.90 -35.02
CA PHE A 152 7.67 32.72 -34.70
C PHE A 152 8.39 32.12 -35.91
N ASP A 153 9.64 32.54 -36.13
CA ASP A 153 10.50 31.92 -37.14
C ASP A 153 10.80 30.47 -36.79
N ASP A 154 11.02 30.19 -35.51
CA ASP A 154 11.32 28.88 -34.96
C ASP A 154 10.68 28.75 -33.57
N ALA A 155 9.84 27.73 -33.38
CA ALA A 155 9.23 27.45 -32.08
C ALA A 155 9.29 25.97 -31.73
N VAL A 156 9.41 25.68 -30.43
CA VAL A 156 9.22 24.37 -29.84
C VAL A 156 7.87 24.32 -29.13
N VAL A 157 7.05 23.31 -29.43
CA VAL A 157 5.74 23.11 -28.84
C VAL A 157 5.79 21.91 -27.90
N VAL A 158 5.54 22.16 -26.62
CA VAL A 158 5.47 21.14 -25.57
C VAL A 158 4.16 21.27 -24.82
N SER A 159 3.75 20.21 -24.13
CA SER A 159 2.58 20.19 -23.25
C SER A 159 2.97 20.00 -21.78
N GLN A 160 2.14 20.53 -20.88
CA GLN A 160 2.10 20.10 -19.50
C GLN A 160 1.87 18.58 -19.41
N THR A 161 2.59 17.89 -18.53
CA THR A 161 2.59 16.42 -18.45
C THR A 161 1.22 15.81 -18.11
N THR A 162 0.32 16.60 -17.53
CA THR A 162 -1.04 16.22 -17.13
C THR A 162 -2.14 16.77 -18.06
N GLN A 163 -1.79 17.31 -19.23
CA GLN A 163 -2.76 17.90 -20.16
C GLN A 163 -3.72 16.86 -20.76
N ASN A 164 -4.87 17.34 -21.25
CA ASN A 164 -5.82 16.54 -22.03
C ASN A 164 -5.19 16.11 -23.37
N THR A 165 -5.30 14.81 -23.65
CA THR A 165 -4.72 14.18 -24.84
C THR A 165 -5.39 14.61 -26.14
N ASP A 166 -6.72 14.80 -26.14
CA ASP A 166 -7.52 15.18 -27.31
C ASP A 166 -7.20 16.63 -27.71
N PHE A 167 -7.23 17.55 -26.74
CA PHE A 167 -6.88 18.95 -26.93
C PHE A 167 -5.45 19.12 -27.45
N TYR A 168 -4.48 18.38 -26.91
CA TYR A 168 -3.14 18.43 -27.46
C TYR A 168 -3.06 17.88 -28.89
N GLY A 169 -3.89 16.88 -29.22
CA GLY A 169 -4.09 16.40 -30.59
C GLY A 169 -4.54 17.51 -31.55
N GLU A 170 -5.51 18.33 -31.14
CA GLU A 170 -5.98 19.49 -31.92
C GLU A 170 -4.85 20.50 -32.18
N ILE A 171 -4.06 20.82 -31.15
CA ILE A 171 -2.88 21.71 -31.28
C ILE A 171 -1.88 21.14 -32.30
N LYS A 172 -1.59 19.83 -32.23
CA LYS A 172 -0.67 19.18 -33.18
C LYS A 172 -1.18 19.26 -34.61
N ALA A 173 -2.48 19.01 -34.82
CA ALA A 173 -3.10 19.12 -36.13
C ALA A 173 -3.01 20.56 -36.67
N TRP A 174 -3.28 21.55 -35.83
CA TRP A 174 -3.14 22.96 -36.21
C TRP A 174 -1.70 23.32 -36.58
N CYS A 175 -0.71 22.95 -35.77
CA CYS A 175 0.70 23.24 -36.04
C CYS A 175 1.17 22.58 -37.35
N LYS A 176 0.75 21.33 -37.62
CA LYS A 176 1.12 20.64 -38.86
C LYS A 176 0.63 21.37 -40.12
N THR A 177 -0.53 22.01 -40.04
CA THR A 177 -1.12 22.75 -41.17
C THR A 177 -0.58 24.18 -41.28
N ASN A 178 -0.42 24.89 -40.17
CA ASN A 178 -0.17 26.34 -40.16
C ASN A 178 1.28 26.73 -39.86
N ALA A 179 2.04 25.86 -39.21
CA ALA A 179 3.43 26.10 -38.80
C ALA A 179 4.25 24.79 -38.83
N PRO A 180 4.39 24.14 -40.00
CA PRO A 180 5.01 22.82 -40.12
C PRO A 180 6.49 22.79 -39.72
N HIS A 181 7.14 23.94 -39.66
CA HIS A 181 8.53 24.10 -39.21
C HIS A 181 8.67 24.06 -37.67
N TYR A 182 7.59 24.22 -36.92
CA TYR A 182 7.61 24.13 -35.46
C TYR A 182 7.97 22.71 -34.99
N GLN A 183 8.79 22.64 -33.93
CA GLN A 183 9.28 21.39 -33.36
C GLN A 183 8.33 20.92 -32.26
N ILE A 184 7.52 19.91 -32.54
CA ILE A 184 6.48 19.41 -31.63
C ILE A 184 7.00 18.19 -30.86
N PHE A 185 6.83 18.19 -29.54
CA PHE A 185 7.19 17.05 -28.69
C PHE A 185 6.00 16.57 -27.85
N ASP A 186 5.66 15.29 -27.99
CA ASP A 186 4.71 14.62 -27.09
C ASP A 186 5.30 14.48 -25.68
N THR A 187 4.92 15.45 -24.82
CA THR A 187 5.39 15.55 -23.43
C THR A 187 4.31 15.26 -22.39
N ILE A 188 3.08 14.96 -22.81
CA ILE A 188 2.08 14.34 -21.91
C ILE A 188 2.67 13.02 -21.40
N CYS A 189 2.58 12.78 -20.08
CA CYS A 189 3.20 11.59 -19.54
C CYS A 189 2.33 10.36 -19.80
N GLY A 190 2.96 9.22 -20.12
CA GLY A 190 2.22 7.96 -20.36
C GLY A 190 1.40 7.46 -19.16
N SER A 191 1.64 7.98 -17.96
CA SER A 191 0.79 7.68 -16.79
C SER A 191 -0.51 8.47 -16.79
N THR A 192 -0.52 9.67 -17.38
CA THR A 192 -1.71 10.47 -17.62
C THR A 192 -2.49 9.89 -18.79
N GLU A 193 -1.84 9.57 -19.91
CA GLU A 193 -2.49 8.94 -21.08
C GLU A 193 -3.25 7.68 -20.69
N LYS A 194 -2.59 6.75 -19.97
CA LYS A 194 -3.23 5.51 -19.50
C LYS A 194 -4.43 5.75 -18.58
N ARG A 195 -4.35 6.75 -17.69
CA ARG A 195 -5.48 7.12 -16.80
C ARG A 195 -6.65 7.70 -17.57
N GLN A 196 -6.37 8.55 -18.55
CA GLN A 196 -7.40 9.17 -19.39
C GLN A 196 -8.06 8.14 -20.32
N ALA A 197 -7.29 7.20 -20.87
CA ALA A 197 -7.85 6.09 -21.65
C ALA A 197 -8.74 5.20 -20.77
N GLU A 198 -8.21 4.73 -19.64
CA GLU A 198 -8.93 3.82 -18.75
C GLU A 198 -10.21 4.45 -18.17
N ILE A 199 -10.22 5.74 -17.83
CA ILE A 199 -11.45 6.35 -17.29
C ILE A 199 -12.56 6.44 -18.34
N ARG A 200 -12.23 6.55 -19.63
CA ARG A 200 -13.22 6.52 -20.72
C ARG A 200 -13.82 5.12 -20.84
N GLU A 201 -12.96 4.09 -20.90
CA GLU A 201 -13.39 2.68 -20.93
C GLU A 201 -14.27 2.33 -19.72
N LEU A 202 -13.85 2.71 -18.51
CA LEU A 202 -14.61 2.44 -17.29
C LEU A 202 -15.93 3.20 -17.24
N ALA A 203 -15.99 4.42 -17.77
CA ALA A 203 -17.23 5.17 -17.83
C ALA A 203 -18.23 4.50 -18.79
N GLU A 204 -17.77 3.98 -19.92
CA GLU A 204 -18.63 3.24 -20.87
C GLU A 204 -19.19 1.95 -20.24
N GLU A 205 -18.34 1.19 -19.54
CA GLU A 205 -18.70 -0.10 -18.92
C GLU A 205 -19.53 0.00 -17.63
N ASN A 206 -19.67 1.19 -17.03
CA ASN A 206 -20.34 1.36 -15.74
C ASN A 206 -21.44 2.44 -15.79
N ASP A 207 -22.33 2.43 -14.79
CA ASP A 207 -23.45 3.37 -14.72
C ASP A 207 -23.07 4.69 -14.04
N ALA A 208 -22.07 4.64 -13.15
CA ALA A 208 -21.54 5.79 -12.44
C ALA A 208 -20.02 5.71 -12.26
N VAL A 209 -19.39 6.88 -12.14
CA VAL A 209 -17.95 7.05 -11.94
C VAL A 209 -17.68 7.95 -10.74
N ILE A 210 -16.89 7.47 -9.79
CA ILE A 210 -16.44 8.22 -8.62
C ILE A 210 -14.94 8.50 -8.79
N VAL A 211 -14.57 9.77 -8.82
CA VAL A 211 -13.19 10.24 -8.95
C VAL A 211 -12.71 10.75 -7.58
N VAL A 212 -11.82 10.00 -6.95
CA VAL A 212 -11.30 10.31 -5.60
C VAL A 212 -10.02 11.13 -5.67
N GLY A 213 -10.02 12.31 -5.05
CA GLY A 213 -8.80 13.09 -4.82
C GLY A 213 -9.03 14.59 -4.70
N GLY A 214 -7.94 15.30 -4.37
CA GLY A 214 -7.97 16.74 -4.09
C GLY A 214 -8.57 17.58 -5.21
N LYS A 215 -9.42 18.56 -4.87
CA LYS A 215 -10.03 19.51 -5.81
C LYS A 215 -9.01 20.44 -6.46
N GLN A 216 -7.83 20.60 -5.85
CA GLN A 216 -6.74 21.39 -6.42
C GLN A 216 -5.83 20.59 -7.37
N SER A 217 -6.01 19.27 -7.50
CA SER A 217 -5.21 18.44 -8.39
C SER A 217 -5.69 18.58 -9.85
N GLY A 218 -4.83 19.12 -10.72
CA GLY A 218 -5.12 19.26 -12.15
C GLY A 218 -5.43 17.91 -12.81
N ASN A 219 -4.67 16.86 -12.48
CA ASN A 219 -4.94 15.50 -12.98
C ASN A 219 -6.29 14.96 -12.49
N THR A 220 -6.63 15.13 -11.21
CA THR A 220 -7.90 14.61 -10.66
C THR A 220 -9.10 15.32 -11.30
N LYS A 221 -9.05 16.65 -11.39
CA LYS A 221 -10.04 17.46 -12.10
C LYS A 221 -10.23 16.99 -13.53
N ARG A 222 -9.12 16.72 -14.24
CA ARG A 222 -9.18 16.25 -15.62
C ARG A 222 -9.87 14.90 -15.76
N LEU A 223 -9.62 13.94 -14.85
CA LEU A 223 -10.32 12.65 -14.85
C LEU A 223 -11.82 12.82 -14.60
N ALA A 224 -12.21 13.70 -13.68
CA ALA A 224 -13.61 14.02 -13.43
C ALA A 224 -14.30 14.67 -14.64
N GLN A 225 -13.61 15.57 -15.33
CA GLN A 225 -14.11 16.19 -16.57
C GLN A 225 -14.33 15.15 -17.67
N ILE A 226 -13.33 14.29 -17.93
CA ILE A 226 -13.42 13.24 -18.94
C ILE A 226 -14.57 12.27 -18.61
N ALA A 227 -14.68 11.83 -17.36
CA ALA A 227 -15.79 10.98 -16.92
C ALA A 227 -17.15 11.66 -17.15
N SER A 228 -17.29 12.94 -16.77
CA SER A 228 -18.54 13.69 -16.94
C SER A 228 -18.92 13.91 -18.42
N GLN A 229 -17.94 14.02 -19.31
CA GLN A 229 -18.17 14.19 -20.76
C GLN A 229 -18.78 12.93 -21.41
N THR A 230 -18.69 11.77 -20.77
CA THR A 230 -19.33 10.52 -21.24
C THR A 230 -20.84 10.47 -20.98
N GLY A 231 -21.40 11.46 -20.27
CA GLY A 231 -22.82 11.51 -19.90
C GLY A 231 -23.20 10.62 -18.70
N LYS A 232 -22.23 9.93 -18.09
CA LYS A 232 -22.45 9.07 -16.93
C LYS A 232 -22.49 9.87 -15.63
N ILE A 233 -23.19 9.33 -14.62
CA ILE A 233 -23.24 9.92 -13.28
C ILE A 233 -21.81 10.01 -12.74
N THR A 234 -21.30 11.22 -12.52
CA THR A 234 -19.92 11.45 -12.13
C THR A 234 -19.85 12.23 -10.82
N ALA A 235 -19.06 11.75 -9.87
CA ALA A 235 -18.81 12.43 -8.60
C ALA A 235 -17.30 12.63 -8.37
N HIS A 236 -16.85 13.88 -8.28
CA HIS A 236 -15.49 14.22 -7.83
C HIS A 236 -15.51 14.49 -6.33
N ILE A 237 -14.88 13.60 -5.55
CA ILE A 237 -14.91 13.66 -4.09
C ILE A 237 -13.51 13.72 -3.47
N GLU A 238 -13.41 14.42 -2.34
CA GLU A 238 -12.26 14.35 -1.42
C GLU A 238 -12.54 13.45 -0.22
N ASP A 239 -13.83 13.26 0.11
CA ASP A 239 -14.34 12.44 1.21
C ASP A 239 -15.68 11.79 0.80
N VAL A 240 -15.97 10.59 1.27
CA VAL A 240 -17.17 9.84 0.88
C VAL A 240 -18.48 10.46 1.37
N SER A 241 -18.44 11.36 2.35
CA SER A 241 -19.60 12.16 2.77
C SER A 241 -20.11 13.09 1.67
N GLN A 242 -19.29 13.38 0.66
CA GLN A 242 -19.65 14.21 -0.49
C GLN A 242 -20.45 13.43 -1.56
N ILE A 243 -20.64 12.12 -1.39
CA ILE A 243 -21.38 11.28 -2.32
C ILE A 243 -22.88 11.42 -2.06
N ASP A 244 -23.62 11.79 -3.11
CA ASP A 244 -25.08 11.68 -3.14
C ASP A 244 -25.49 10.25 -3.51
N TYR A 245 -25.70 9.42 -2.48
CA TYR A 245 -26.13 8.03 -2.66
C TYR A 245 -27.54 7.90 -3.27
N GLY A 246 -28.37 8.95 -3.19
CA GLY A 246 -29.67 8.98 -3.85
C GLY A 246 -29.53 8.86 -5.36
N LYS A 247 -28.57 9.61 -5.95
CA LYS A 247 -28.24 9.54 -7.39
C LYS A 247 -27.64 8.21 -7.81
N LEU A 248 -26.99 7.49 -6.89
CA LEU A 248 -26.37 6.20 -7.16
C LEU A 248 -27.31 5.00 -7.00
N SER A 249 -28.52 5.21 -6.46
CA SER A 249 -29.45 4.12 -6.11
C SER A 249 -29.89 3.28 -7.32
N SER A 250 -29.96 3.87 -8.52
CA SER A 250 -30.31 3.19 -9.77
C SER A 250 -29.13 2.52 -10.48
N ALA A 251 -27.89 2.78 -10.06
CA ALA A 251 -26.69 2.23 -10.68
C ALA A 251 -26.58 0.71 -10.38
N ARG A 252 -26.34 -0.10 -11.40
CA ARG A 252 -26.00 -1.53 -11.22
C ARG A 252 -24.50 -1.70 -10.99
N SER A 253 -23.72 -0.77 -11.51
CA SER A 253 -22.26 -0.80 -11.53
C SER A 253 -21.65 0.59 -11.30
N ILE A 254 -20.59 0.64 -10.48
CA ILE A 254 -19.87 1.88 -10.16
C ILE A 254 -18.38 1.66 -10.40
N ALA A 255 -17.76 2.55 -11.18
CA ALA A 255 -16.32 2.66 -11.29
C ALA A 255 -15.76 3.66 -10.27
N ILE A 256 -14.68 3.32 -9.59
CA ILE A 256 -13.91 4.22 -8.72
C ILE A 256 -12.54 4.41 -9.37
N THR A 257 -12.16 5.66 -9.61
CA THR A 257 -10.79 6.02 -9.98
C THR A 257 -10.22 7.02 -8.98
N ALA A 258 -8.93 7.30 -9.10
CA ALA A 258 -8.29 8.28 -8.25
C ALA A 258 -7.20 9.04 -8.97
N GLY A 259 -7.01 10.30 -8.54
CA GLY A 259 -5.93 11.13 -9.04
C GLY A 259 -4.54 10.55 -8.78
N ALA A 260 -3.57 10.97 -9.59
CA ALA A 260 -2.17 10.58 -9.43
C ALA A 260 -1.55 11.01 -8.08
N SER A 261 -2.20 11.90 -7.33
CA SER A 261 -1.83 12.37 -5.99
C SER A 261 -2.65 11.75 -4.86
N THR A 262 -3.51 10.77 -5.12
CA THR A 262 -4.32 10.12 -4.07
C THR A 262 -3.62 8.83 -3.59
N PRO A 263 -3.35 8.66 -2.29
CA PRO A 263 -2.69 7.46 -1.79
C PRO A 263 -3.66 6.26 -1.70
N ASN A 264 -3.11 5.03 -1.71
CA ASN A 264 -3.92 3.81 -1.73
C ASN A 264 -4.86 3.69 -0.52
N TRP A 265 -4.45 4.18 0.65
CA TRP A 265 -5.26 4.12 1.86
C TRP A 265 -6.51 4.99 1.79
N VAL A 266 -6.47 6.11 1.07
CA VAL A 266 -7.66 6.94 0.80
C VAL A 266 -8.60 6.23 -0.16
N ILE A 267 -8.06 5.55 -1.18
CA ILE A 267 -8.85 4.81 -2.17
C ILE A 267 -9.53 3.59 -1.52
N ASN A 268 -8.78 2.81 -0.75
CA ASN A 268 -9.29 1.64 -0.04
C ASN A 268 -10.35 2.02 0.98
N ASP A 269 -10.13 3.10 1.73
CA ASP A 269 -11.12 3.58 2.69
C ASP A 269 -12.39 4.08 2.00
N ALA A 270 -12.25 4.83 0.89
CA ALA A 270 -13.38 5.24 0.09
C ALA A 270 -14.17 4.03 -0.45
N TYR A 271 -13.49 3.03 -1.01
CA TYR A 271 -14.11 1.79 -1.46
C TYR A 271 -14.89 1.11 -0.34
N ASP A 272 -14.25 0.86 0.81
CA ASP A 272 -14.87 0.10 1.90
C ASP A 272 -16.09 0.84 2.48
N GLN A 273 -16.07 2.18 2.49
CA GLN A 273 -17.21 3.00 2.92
C GLN A 273 -18.35 3.00 1.89
N ILE A 274 -18.03 3.13 0.60
CA ILE A 274 -19.00 3.05 -0.50
C ILE A 274 -19.66 1.67 -0.52
N GLU A 275 -18.87 0.59 -0.48
CA GLU A 275 -19.37 -0.79 -0.43
C GLU A 275 -20.33 -0.98 0.74
N ARG A 276 -19.98 -0.47 1.93
CA ARG A 276 -20.85 -0.56 3.11
C ARG A 276 -22.18 0.16 2.92
N ASN A 277 -22.16 1.41 2.47
CA ASN A 277 -23.37 2.22 2.29
C ASN A 277 -24.30 1.62 1.23
N LEU A 278 -23.75 0.97 0.20
CA LEU A 278 -24.53 0.27 -0.82
C LEU A 278 -25.07 -1.08 -0.35
N GLN A 279 -24.31 -1.83 0.46
CA GLN A 279 -24.74 -3.12 1.01
C GLN A 279 -25.91 -2.98 1.99
N GLN A 280 -26.04 -1.86 2.70
CA GLN A 280 -27.16 -1.60 3.61
C GLN A 280 -28.54 -1.68 2.92
N GLN A 281 -28.59 -1.62 1.59
CA GLN A 281 -29.82 -1.78 0.81
C GLN A 281 -30.27 -3.26 0.67
N HIS A 282 -29.45 -4.23 1.07
CA HIS A 282 -29.77 -5.67 1.02
C HIS A 282 -29.46 -6.39 2.35
N PRO A 283 -30.46 -6.73 3.18
CA PRO A 283 -30.24 -7.15 4.56
C PRO A 283 -29.40 -8.43 4.71
N ALA A 284 -29.65 -9.45 3.87
CA ALA A 284 -28.89 -10.71 3.93
C ALA A 284 -27.41 -10.54 3.56
N ARG A 285 -27.11 -9.75 2.52
CA ARG A 285 -25.72 -9.48 2.11
C ARG A 285 -25.01 -8.57 3.10
N ALA A 286 -25.71 -7.57 3.64
CA ALA A 286 -25.21 -6.74 4.72
C ALA A 286 -24.83 -7.56 5.95
N PHE A 287 -25.64 -8.57 6.30
CA PHE A 287 -25.37 -9.48 7.41
C PHE A 287 -24.09 -10.31 7.19
N LEU A 288 -23.95 -10.98 6.05
CA LEU A 288 -22.73 -11.74 5.71
C LEU A 288 -21.48 -10.86 5.66
N PHE A 289 -21.59 -9.67 5.07
CA PHE A 289 -20.53 -8.67 5.03
C PHE A 289 -20.11 -8.23 6.44
N SER A 290 -21.10 -8.01 7.32
CA SER A 290 -20.87 -7.65 8.72
C SER A 290 -20.12 -8.75 9.46
N ILE A 291 -20.54 -10.01 9.32
CA ILE A 291 -19.86 -11.17 9.93
C ILE A 291 -18.40 -11.24 9.46
N ARG A 292 -18.16 -11.23 8.14
CA ARG A 292 -16.81 -11.31 7.59
C ARG A 292 -15.92 -10.21 8.14
N ASN A 293 -16.40 -8.97 8.12
CA ASN A 293 -15.64 -7.83 8.61
C ASN A 293 -15.40 -7.90 10.12
N PHE A 294 -16.36 -8.41 10.88
CA PHE A 294 -16.20 -8.65 12.31
C PHE A 294 -15.11 -9.68 12.58
N LEU A 295 -15.14 -10.83 11.88
CA LEU A 295 -14.15 -11.90 12.03
C LEU A 295 -12.72 -11.45 11.67
N LEU A 296 -12.58 -10.65 10.61
CA LEU A 296 -11.28 -10.10 10.21
C LEU A 296 -10.78 -9.03 11.20
N LYS A 297 -11.65 -8.08 11.60
CA LYS A 297 -11.24 -7.00 12.53
C LYS A 297 -10.91 -7.53 13.93
N THR A 298 -11.61 -8.54 14.40
CA THR A 298 -11.31 -9.20 15.68
C THR A 298 -10.14 -10.19 15.60
N ASN A 299 -9.67 -10.54 14.39
CA ASN A 299 -8.68 -11.58 14.10
C ASN A 299 -9.12 -13.00 14.52
N ILE A 300 -10.42 -13.23 14.72
CA ILE A 300 -10.96 -14.57 14.97
C ILE A 300 -10.67 -15.50 13.80
N MET A 301 -10.77 -14.99 12.56
CA MET A 301 -10.48 -15.78 11.36
C MET A 301 -9.00 -16.23 11.30
N THR A 302 -8.07 -15.32 11.60
CA THR A 302 -6.64 -15.61 11.66
C THR A 302 -6.32 -16.61 12.77
N ALA A 303 -6.94 -16.45 13.95
CA ALA A 303 -6.79 -17.39 15.05
C ALA A 303 -7.32 -18.79 14.71
N ALA A 304 -8.49 -18.87 14.07
CA ALA A 304 -9.04 -20.13 13.58
C ALA A 304 -8.08 -20.76 12.55
N GLY A 305 -7.52 -19.96 11.63
CA GLY A 305 -6.48 -20.41 10.70
C GLY A 305 -5.28 -21.05 11.40
N ALA A 306 -4.80 -20.46 12.50
CA ALA A 306 -3.73 -21.06 13.31
C ALA A 306 -4.14 -22.42 13.89
N GLY A 307 -5.36 -22.54 14.43
CA GLY A 307 -5.88 -23.82 14.95
C GLY A 307 -5.99 -24.91 13.88
N PHE A 308 -6.50 -24.57 12.69
CA PHE A 308 -6.61 -25.50 11.56
C PHE A 308 -5.23 -25.89 11.01
N LEU A 309 -4.28 -24.96 10.97
CA LEU A 309 -2.89 -25.27 10.61
C LEU A 309 -2.24 -26.19 11.66
N THR A 310 -2.46 -25.96 12.96
CA THR A 310 -1.98 -26.86 14.02
C THR A 310 -2.54 -28.26 13.87
N TYR A 311 -3.84 -28.39 13.58
CA TYR A 311 -4.46 -29.68 13.32
C TYR A 311 -3.78 -30.40 12.14
N ALA A 312 -3.55 -29.69 11.02
CA ALA A 312 -2.85 -30.24 9.87
C ALA A 312 -1.41 -30.66 10.22
N CYS A 313 -0.68 -29.84 10.98
CA CYS A 313 0.67 -30.15 11.44
C CYS A 313 0.70 -31.40 12.33
N SER A 314 -0.30 -31.59 13.21
CA SER A 314 -0.40 -32.78 14.04
C SER A 314 -0.64 -34.05 13.21
N VAL A 315 -1.54 -33.98 12.22
CA VAL A 315 -1.80 -35.10 11.28
C VAL A 315 -0.54 -35.47 10.52
N LEU A 316 0.19 -34.49 9.99
CA LEU A 316 1.43 -34.73 9.25
C LEU A 316 2.54 -35.38 10.10
N GLN A 317 2.56 -35.09 11.41
CA GLN A 317 3.52 -35.64 12.36
C GLN A 317 3.08 -37.01 12.94
N GLY A 318 1.90 -37.52 12.55
CA GLY A 318 1.34 -38.76 13.08
C GLY A 318 0.90 -38.66 14.55
N ILE A 319 0.66 -37.44 15.05
CA ILE A 319 0.20 -37.20 16.42
C ILE A 319 -1.30 -37.48 16.49
N SER A 320 -1.75 -38.13 17.58
CA SER A 320 -3.18 -38.37 17.80
C SER A 320 -3.96 -37.05 17.82
N GLN A 321 -5.15 -37.06 17.21
CA GLN A 321 -5.91 -35.85 16.88
C GLN A 321 -6.48 -35.13 18.11
N ASN A 322 -5.60 -34.52 18.89
CA ASN A 322 -5.97 -33.83 20.10
C ASN A 322 -6.30 -32.35 19.80
N LEU A 323 -7.60 -32.03 19.85
CA LEU A 323 -8.11 -30.67 19.62
C LEU A 323 -7.53 -29.62 20.58
N HIS A 324 -6.98 -30.04 21.72
CA HIS A 324 -6.38 -29.14 22.70
C HIS A 324 -5.25 -28.30 22.09
N HIS A 325 -4.37 -28.89 21.25
CA HIS A 325 -3.29 -28.14 20.60
C HIS A 325 -3.82 -27.07 19.64
N ALA A 326 -4.85 -27.40 18.85
CA ALA A 326 -5.47 -26.46 17.92
C ALA A 326 -6.14 -25.30 18.65
N VAL A 327 -6.86 -25.58 19.76
CA VAL A 327 -7.51 -24.55 20.58
C VAL A 327 -6.47 -23.64 21.25
N ILE A 328 -5.38 -24.21 21.80
CA ILE A 328 -4.30 -23.42 22.42
C ILE A 328 -3.64 -22.51 21.38
N ALA A 329 -3.38 -23.02 20.18
CA ALA A 329 -2.83 -22.21 19.09
C ALA A 329 -3.76 -21.06 18.69
N MET A 330 -5.05 -21.34 18.55
CA MET A 330 -6.08 -20.34 18.26
C MET A 330 -6.11 -19.25 19.34
N LEU A 331 -6.16 -19.63 20.62
CA LEU A 331 -6.22 -18.69 21.75
C LEU A 331 -4.95 -17.82 21.86
N TYR A 332 -3.77 -18.43 21.68
CA TYR A 332 -2.50 -17.71 21.68
C TYR A 332 -2.42 -16.68 20.53
N VAL A 333 -2.70 -17.11 19.30
CA VAL A 333 -2.66 -16.23 18.13
C VAL A 333 -3.70 -15.12 18.25
N LEU A 334 -4.91 -15.43 18.72
CA LEU A 334 -5.95 -14.43 18.96
C LEU A 334 -5.48 -13.36 19.95
N SER A 335 -4.93 -13.79 21.09
CA SER A 335 -4.39 -12.89 22.11
C SER A 335 -3.28 -11.99 21.55
N MET A 336 -2.23 -12.58 20.97
CA MET A 336 -1.07 -11.85 20.48
C MET A 336 -1.43 -10.90 19.33
N GLN A 337 -2.33 -11.30 18.44
CA GLN A 337 -2.71 -10.48 17.30
C GLN A 337 -3.58 -9.28 17.71
N ILE A 338 -4.51 -9.45 18.65
CA ILE A 338 -5.29 -8.33 19.20
C ILE A 338 -4.35 -7.38 19.96
N LEU A 339 -3.46 -7.91 20.81
CA LEU A 339 -2.47 -7.11 21.53
C LEU A 339 -1.60 -6.29 20.58
N ASN A 340 -1.06 -6.93 19.54
CA ASN A 340 -0.23 -6.26 18.55
C ASN A 340 -0.99 -5.11 17.86
N ASN A 341 -2.22 -5.36 17.40
CA ASN A 341 -3.07 -4.33 16.78
C ASN A 341 -3.43 -3.19 17.75
N LEU A 342 -3.60 -3.47 19.04
CA LEU A 342 -3.81 -2.44 20.08
C LEU A 342 -2.56 -1.56 20.28
N PHE A 343 -1.36 -2.14 20.17
CA PHE A 343 -0.11 -1.39 20.21
C PHE A 343 0.19 -0.62 18.91
N THR A 344 -0.40 -1.01 17.77
CA THR A 344 -0.15 -0.42 16.45
C THR A 344 -1.26 0.48 15.89
N ILE A 345 -2.26 0.90 16.70
CA ILE A 345 -3.37 1.75 16.25
C ILE A 345 -2.92 3.00 15.48
N LYS A 346 -1.89 3.70 15.98
CA LYS A 346 -1.35 4.91 15.32
C LYS A 346 -0.81 4.58 13.93
N PRO A 347 0.09 3.60 13.77
CA PRO A 347 0.52 3.15 12.46
C PRO A 347 -0.59 2.64 11.53
N ASP A 348 -1.55 1.90 12.08
CA ASP A 348 -2.59 1.25 11.28
C ASP A 348 -3.60 2.25 10.70
N LYS A 349 -3.61 3.51 11.17
CA LYS A 349 -4.37 4.62 10.54
C LYS A 349 -4.09 4.73 9.04
N TYR A 350 -2.87 4.42 8.57
CA TYR A 350 -2.48 4.55 7.17
C TYR A 350 -2.52 3.23 6.39
N ASN A 351 -2.45 2.08 7.05
CA ASN A 351 -2.53 0.77 6.38
C ASN A 351 -3.96 0.21 6.36
N HIS A 352 -4.67 0.34 7.49
CA HIS A 352 -6.02 -0.19 7.71
C HIS A 352 -6.88 0.81 8.51
N PRO A 353 -7.31 1.94 7.91
CA PRO A 353 -8.00 3.03 8.63
C PRO A 353 -9.22 2.54 9.43
N GLN A 354 -10.02 1.64 8.83
CA GLN A 354 -11.21 1.09 9.49
C GLN A 354 -10.89 0.18 10.67
N ARG A 355 -9.78 -0.56 10.62
CA ARG A 355 -9.31 -1.38 11.74
C ARG A 355 -8.84 -0.46 12.86
N ALA A 356 -8.04 0.55 12.55
CA ALA A 356 -7.58 1.53 13.54
C ALA A 356 -8.77 2.20 14.25
N PHE A 357 -9.80 2.60 13.51
CA PHE A 357 -11.04 3.13 14.09
C PHE A 357 -11.75 2.12 15.01
N PHE A 358 -11.91 0.86 14.55
CA PHE A 358 -12.52 -0.21 15.34
C PHE A 358 -11.77 -0.47 16.65
N TYR A 359 -10.44 -0.59 16.61
CA TYR A 359 -9.61 -0.81 17.79
C TYR A 359 -9.60 0.38 18.74
N LYS A 360 -9.66 1.62 18.21
CA LYS A 360 -9.80 2.82 19.03
C LYS A 360 -11.15 2.83 19.75
N LYS A 361 -12.24 2.48 19.05
CA LYS A 361 -13.60 2.47 19.60
C LYS A 361 -13.82 1.39 20.66
N TYR A 362 -13.33 0.17 20.42
CA TYR A 362 -13.57 -1.01 21.28
C TYR A 362 -12.35 -1.41 22.12
N ARG A 363 -11.43 -0.47 22.38
CA ARG A 363 -10.12 -0.72 23.00
C ARG A 363 -10.19 -1.59 24.26
N SER A 364 -11.03 -1.21 25.22
CA SER A 364 -11.11 -1.90 26.53
C SER A 364 -11.66 -3.32 26.40
N TRP A 365 -12.68 -3.51 25.57
CA TRP A 365 -13.27 -4.83 25.31
C TRP A 365 -12.30 -5.76 24.59
N LEU A 366 -11.59 -5.25 23.58
CA LEU A 366 -10.57 -6.02 22.86
C LEU A 366 -9.39 -6.36 23.77
N MET A 367 -8.99 -5.45 24.66
CA MET A 367 -7.94 -5.71 25.65
C MET A 367 -8.34 -6.85 26.59
N LEU A 368 -9.55 -6.78 27.17
CA LEU A 368 -10.08 -7.84 28.02
C LEU A 368 -10.14 -9.17 27.27
N PHE A 369 -10.67 -9.17 26.04
CA PHE A 369 -10.78 -10.36 25.22
C PHE A 369 -9.41 -10.99 24.89
N ALA A 370 -8.40 -10.17 24.61
CA ALA A 370 -7.04 -10.65 24.37
C ALA A 370 -6.40 -11.26 25.63
N VAL A 371 -6.58 -10.64 26.79
CA VAL A 371 -6.06 -11.15 28.06
C VAL A 371 -6.74 -12.46 28.43
N LEU A 372 -8.08 -12.53 28.36
CA LEU A 372 -8.83 -13.75 28.62
C LEU A 372 -8.39 -14.89 27.69
N SER A 373 -8.25 -14.62 26.39
CA SER A 373 -7.77 -15.61 25.43
C SER A 373 -6.38 -16.12 25.77
N GLY A 374 -5.45 -15.23 26.11
CA GLY A 374 -4.07 -15.60 26.47
C GLY A 374 -3.99 -16.42 27.76
N VAL A 375 -4.73 -16.02 28.80
CA VAL A 375 -4.82 -16.74 30.07
C VAL A 375 -5.46 -18.11 29.88
N SER A 376 -6.55 -18.21 29.12
CA SER A 376 -7.18 -19.49 28.80
C SER A 376 -6.26 -20.41 28.01
N GLY A 377 -5.48 -19.88 27.06
CA GLY A 377 -4.49 -20.66 26.31
C GLY A 377 -3.38 -21.23 27.20
N LEU A 378 -2.85 -20.42 28.12
CA LEU A 378 -1.86 -20.86 29.11
C LEU A 378 -2.44 -21.90 30.07
N TYR A 379 -3.65 -21.66 30.59
CA TYR A 379 -4.35 -22.57 31.50
C TYR A 379 -4.59 -23.94 30.84
N LEU A 380 -5.12 -23.97 29.62
CA LEU A 380 -5.31 -25.20 28.86
C LEU A 380 -3.99 -25.90 28.57
N SER A 381 -2.94 -25.16 28.22
CA SER A 381 -1.62 -25.75 27.99
C SER A 381 -1.07 -26.42 29.26
N PHE A 382 -1.30 -25.84 30.43
CA PHE A 382 -0.84 -26.40 31.71
C PHE A 382 -1.61 -27.67 32.08
N ILE A 383 -2.95 -27.65 31.97
CA ILE A 383 -3.79 -28.76 32.42
C ILE A 383 -3.84 -29.90 31.41
N ALA A 384 -3.98 -29.61 30.11
CA ALA A 384 -4.26 -30.63 29.11
C ALA A 384 -3.01 -31.23 28.45
N ILE A 385 -1.88 -30.51 28.45
CA ILE A 385 -0.64 -30.94 27.78
C ILE A 385 0.50 -31.14 28.79
N GLY A 386 0.70 -30.16 29.69
CA GLY A 386 1.66 -30.26 30.78
C GLY A 386 2.61 -29.07 30.89
N ARG A 387 3.53 -29.15 31.86
CA ARG A 387 4.37 -28.03 32.31
C ARG A 387 5.32 -27.50 31.24
N ILE A 388 5.92 -28.38 30.43
CA ILE A 388 6.88 -27.99 29.38
C ILE A 388 6.18 -27.11 28.32
N SER A 389 5.02 -27.55 27.82
CA SER A 389 4.23 -26.80 26.85
C SER A 389 3.77 -25.45 27.41
N PHE A 390 3.36 -25.42 28.68
CA PHE A 390 3.04 -24.18 29.37
C PHE A 390 4.24 -23.22 29.39
N SER A 391 5.43 -23.71 29.77
CA SER A 391 6.65 -22.89 29.82
C SER A 391 7.03 -22.34 28.44
N ILE A 392 6.94 -23.15 27.38
CA ILE A 392 7.18 -22.71 26.00
C ILE A 392 6.20 -21.59 25.62
N LEU A 393 4.90 -21.81 25.82
CA LEU A 393 3.86 -20.85 25.46
C LEU A 393 3.98 -19.54 26.28
N LEU A 394 4.36 -19.64 27.55
CA LEU A 394 4.61 -18.50 28.42
C LEU A 394 5.80 -17.67 27.91
N ILE A 395 6.94 -18.30 27.62
CA ILE A 395 8.13 -17.64 27.07
C ILE A 395 7.77 -16.92 25.77
N MET A 396 7.03 -17.58 24.88
CA MET A 396 6.60 -17.00 23.62
C MET A 396 5.64 -15.82 23.79
N SER A 397 4.73 -15.89 24.77
CA SER A 397 3.82 -14.79 25.09
C SER A 397 4.59 -13.59 25.64
N LEU A 398 5.58 -13.83 26.50
CA LEU A 398 6.47 -12.80 27.03
C LEU A 398 7.35 -12.17 25.94
N LEU A 399 7.88 -12.97 25.01
CA LEU A 399 8.63 -12.47 23.84
C LEU A 399 7.75 -11.62 22.91
N GLY A 400 6.51 -12.05 22.66
CA GLY A 400 5.55 -11.28 21.87
C GLY A 400 5.19 -9.93 22.51
N LEU A 401 4.99 -9.92 23.84
CA LEU A 401 4.74 -8.70 24.60
C LEU A 401 5.98 -7.78 24.65
N SER A 402 7.17 -8.36 24.81
CA SER A 402 8.42 -7.60 24.90
C SER A 402 8.84 -6.95 23.59
N TYR A 403 8.33 -7.41 22.44
CA TYR A 403 8.57 -6.82 21.12
C TYR A 403 8.33 -5.30 21.08
N ASN A 404 7.32 -4.82 21.81
CA ASN A 404 6.96 -3.40 21.89
C ASN A 404 7.60 -2.67 23.08
N LEU A 405 8.23 -3.39 24.01
CA LEU A 405 8.90 -2.81 25.18
C LEU A 405 10.27 -2.23 24.82
N LYS A 406 10.71 -1.23 25.58
CA LYS A 406 12.05 -0.67 25.48
C LYS A 406 13.02 -1.61 26.20
N ILE A 407 14.03 -2.11 25.50
CA ILE A 407 15.08 -2.94 26.09
C ILE A 407 16.29 -2.03 26.36
N ILE A 408 16.87 -2.15 27.56
CA ILE A 408 18.12 -1.47 27.92
C ILE A 408 19.26 -2.44 27.54
N PRO A 409 20.13 -2.12 26.59
CA PRO A 409 21.24 -3.01 26.26
C PRO A 409 22.29 -2.97 27.38
N PHE A 410 22.62 -4.14 27.94
CA PHE A 410 23.62 -4.29 29.01
C PHE A 410 25.08 -4.06 28.52
N ILE A 411 25.29 -3.93 27.20
CA ILE A 411 26.63 -4.03 26.57
C ILE A 411 27.04 -2.75 25.80
N SER A 412 26.20 -1.71 25.67
CA SER A 412 26.54 -0.51 24.87
C SER A 412 26.70 0.75 25.71
N LYS A 413 27.89 1.38 25.62
CA LYS A 413 28.20 2.73 26.15
C LYS A 413 27.46 3.88 25.43
N LYS A 414 26.64 3.58 24.43
CA LYS A 414 25.69 4.53 23.83
C LYS A 414 24.30 4.24 24.37
N GLU A 415 23.75 5.16 25.17
CA GLU A 415 22.39 5.18 25.70
C GLU A 415 21.31 5.34 24.60
N GLN A 416 21.31 4.50 23.58
CA GLN A 416 20.17 4.39 22.68
C GLN A 416 19.37 3.14 23.06
N LEU A 417 18.20 3.37 23.64
CA LEU A 417 17.20 2.34 23.92
C LEU A 417 16.75 1.72 22.60
N ILE A 418 17.18 0.49 22.32
CA ILE A 418 16.76 -0.27 21.12
C ILE A 418 15.54 -1.12 21.49
N ARG A 419 14.46 -1.02 20.71
CA ARG A 419 13.34 -1.95 20.81
C ARG A 419 13.54 -3.08 19.81
N LEU A 420 13.03 -4.27 20.10
CA LEU A 420 13.10 -5.40 19.16
C LEU A 420 12.43 -5.07 17.82
N LYS A 421 11.39 -4.23 17.84
CA LYS A 421 10.71 -3.72 16.65
C LYS A 421 11.52 -2.74 15.79
N ASP A 422 12.63 -2.23 16.32
CA ASP A 422 13.51 -1.32 15.58
C ASP A 422 14.51 -2.12 14.71
N ILE A 423 14.59 -3.45 14.90
CA ILE A 423 15.37 -4.35 14.04
C ILE A 423 14.60 -4.58 12.73
N PRO A 424 15.18 -4.27 11.57
CA PRO A 424 14.49 -4.42 10.30
C PRO A 424 14.07 -5.88 10.00
N GLY A 425 12.80 -6.07 9.61
CA GLY A 425 12.25 -7.40 9.28
C GLY A 425 12.01 -8.32 10.48
N SER A 426 12.31 -7.89 11.71
CA SER A 426 12.16 -8.72 12.93
C SER A 426 10.71 -9.14 13.17
N LYS A 427 9.73 -8.27 12.86
CA LYS A 427 8.29 -8.58 12.91
C LYS A 427 7.96 -9.87 12.15
N THR A 428 8.37 -9.94 10.88
CA THR A 428 8.04 -11.06 9.99
C THR A 428 8.65 -12.36 10.51
N ILE A 429 9.91 -12.30 10.96
CA ILE A 429 10.63 -13.46 11.53
C ILE A 429 9.96 -13.91 12.83
N LEU A 430 9.69 -13.00 13.77
CA LEU A 430 9.08 -13.33 15.06
C LEU A 430 7.69 -13.92 14.92
N ILE A 431 6.84 -13.37 14.05
CA ILE A 431 5.50 -13.93 13.77
C ILE A 431 5.63 -15.34 13.18
N THR A 432 6.54 -15.52 12.23
CA THR A 432 6.78 -16.82 11.58
C THR A 432 7.24 -17.88 12.58
N MET A 433 8.26 -17.56 13.38
CA MET A 433 8.76 -18.45 14.43
C MET A 433 7.70 -18.72 15.50
N ALA A 434 6.89 -17.72 15.85
CA ALA A 434 5.85 -17.89 16.85
C ALA A 434 4.76 -18.85 16.37
N TRP A 435 4.28 -18.69 15.14
CA TRP A 435 3.34 -19.64 14.58
C TRP A 435 3.95 -21.03 14.44
N GLY A 436 5.13 -21.16 13.83
CA GLY A 436 5.78 -22.46 13.67
C GLY A 436 5.97 -23.20 15.00
N THR A 437 6.30 -22.48 16.07
CA THR A 437 6.47 -23.09 17.40
C THR A 437 5.12 -23.57 17.95
N VAL A 438 4.07 -22.75 17.90
CA VAL A 438 2.78 -23.12 18.50
C VAL A 438 2.01 -24.12 17.64
N THR A 439 2.13 -24.05 16.31
CA THR A 439 1.40 -24.95 15.39
C THR A 439 2.13 -26.27 15.15
N CYS A 440 3.47 -26.32 15.25
CA CYS A 440 4.25 -27.53 14.97
C CYS A 440 5.04 -28.05 16.19
N LEU A 441 5.87 -27.21 16.83
CA LEU A 441 6.76 -27.68 17.90
C LEU A 441 6.02 -28.05 19.19
N LEU A 442 4.99 -27.29 19.56
CA LEU A 442 4.22 -27.51 20.79
C LEU A 442 3.51 -28.88 20.79
N PRO A 443 2.83 -29.30 19.69
CA PRO A 443 2.38 -30.69 19.54
C PRO A 443 3.52 -31.71 19.60
N ALA A 444 4.62 -31.46 18.88
CA ALA A 444 5.73 -32.41 18.76
C ALA A 444 6.38 -32.75 20.11
N VAL A 445 6.63 -31.72 20.94
CA VAL A 445 7.25 -31.85 22.26
C VAL A 445 6.36 -32.65 23.22
N ALA A 446 5.04 -32.54 23.08
CA ALA A 446 4.09 -33.29 23.89
C ALA A 446 4.00 -34.78 23.49
N SER A 447 4.29 -35.12 22.24
CA SER A 447 4.04 -36.45 21.68
C SER A 447 5.30 -37.22 21.24
N GLN A 448 6.51 -36.70 21.53
CA GLN A 448 7.81 -37.32 21.21
C GLN A 448 7.97 -37.69 19.72
N SER A 449 7.53 -36.82 18.82
CA SER A 449 7.58 -37.07 17.38
C SER A 449 9.01 -37.14 16.82
N LYS A 450 9.18 -37.84 15.68
CA LYS A 450 10.49 -37.97 15.01
C LYS A 450 11.02 -36.60 14.57
N TRP A 451 12.25 -36.27 14.95
CA TRP A 451 12.86 -34.95 14.68
C TRP A 451 12.82 -34.54 13.20
N LEU A 452 13.07 -35.47 12.27
CA LEU A 452 13.04 -35.15 10.83
C LEU A 452 11.64 -34.77 10.32
N SER A 453 10.59 -35.44 10.82
CA SER A 453 9.19 -35.07 10.51
C SER A 453 8.86 -33.70 11.09
N VAL A 454 9.24 -33.44 12.35
CA VAL A 454 9.07 -32.14 13.00
C VAL A 454 9.76 -31.02 12.21
N ALA A 455 11.01 -31.22 11.77
CA ALA A 455 11.74 -30.23 10.98
C ALA A 455 11.04 -29.91 9.65
N VAL A 456 10.58 -30.94 8.94
CA VAL A 456 9.87 -30.79 7.66
C VAL A 456 8.53 -30.06 7.83
N VAL A 457 7.72 -30.45 8.83
CA VAL A 457 6.43 -29.81 9.10
C VAL A 457 6.62 -28.39 9.62
N PHE A 458 7.67 -28.14 10.41
CA PHE A 458 8.01 -26.79 10.86
C PHE A 458 8.38 -25.89 9.68
N LEU A 459 9.20 -26.36 8.74
CA LEU A 459 9.54 -25.61 7.52
C LEU A 459 8.29 -25.30 6.69
N PHE A 460 7.40 -26.27 6.49
CA PHE A 460 6.12 -26.05 5.79
C PHE A 460 5.24 -25.00 6.50
N ALA A 461 5.03 -25.14 7.81
CA ALA A 461 4.19 -24.21 8.56
C ALA A 461 4.78 -22.79 8.57
N THR A 462 6.08 -22.67 8.79
CA THR A 462 6.78 -21.38 8.78
C THR A 462 6.84 -20.78 7.38
N GLY A 463 7.00 -21.57 6.33
CA GLY A 463 6.98 -21.11 4.94
C GLY A 463 5.65 -20.46 4.56
N LEU A 464 4.52 -21.10 4.88
CA LEU A 464 3.19 -20.55 4.66
C LEU A 464 2.95 -19.26 5.46
N VAL A 465 3.31 -19.24 6.74
CA VAL A 465 3.12 -18.05 7.60
C VAL A 465 4.02 -16.90 7.16
N PHE A 466 5.26 -17.20 6.76
CA PHE A 466 6.18 -16.23 6.21
C PHE A 466 5.61 -15.62 4.93
N ALA A 467 5.17 -16.46 3.98
CA ALA A 467 4.60 -16.00 2.71
C ALA A 467 3.39 -15.08 2.94
N ARG A 468 2.47 -15.48 3.83
CA ARG A 468 1.32 -14.67 4.25
C ARG A 468 1.74 -13.35 4.88
N THR A 469 2.68 -13.37 5.81
CA THR A 469 3.09 -12.18 6.58
C THR A 469 3.86 -11.20 5.71
N ALA A 470 4.83 -11.69 4.93
CA ALA A 470 5.59 -10.88 3.99
C ALA A 470 4.68 -10.28 2.89
N PHE A 471 3.66 -11.01 2.43
CA PHE A 471 2.70 -10.47 1.47
C PHE A 471 1.93 -9.27 2.03
N PHE A 472 1.41 -9.36 3.26
CA PHE A 472 0.73 -8.21 3.89
C PHE A 472 1.69 -7.06 4.19
N ASP A 473 2.94 -7.34 4.57
CA ASP A 473 3.95 -6.29 4.75
C ASP A 473 4.27 -5.58 3.42
N ILE A 474 4.22 -6.28 2.27
CA ILE A 474 4.35 -5.64 0.94
C ILE A 474 3.18 -4.67 0.68
N LEU A 475 1.95 -5.08 1.00
CA LEU A 475 0.77 -4.23 0.84
C LEU A 475 0.80 -3.01 1.78
N ALA A 476 1.50 -3.11 2.90
CA ALA A 476 1.63 -2.09 3.93
C ALA A 476 2.84 -1.14 3.75
N ILE A 477 3.67 -1.30 2.71
CA ILE A 477 4.91 -0.50 2.52
C ILE A 477 4.66 1.01 2.66
N GLN A 478 3.57 1.53 2.08
CA GLN A 478 3.26 2.96 2.14
C GLN A 478 3.04 3.44 3.58
N GLY A 479 2.16 2.79 4.36
CA GLY A 479 1.91 3.21 5.74
C GLY A 479 3.05 2.85 6.69
N ASP A 480 3.81 1.80 6.41
CA ASP A 480 4.99 1.43 7.20
C ASP A 480 6.11 2.47 7.07
N ARG A 481 6.40 2.97 5.86
CA ARG A 481 7.31 4.12 5.64
C ARG A 481 6.83 5.38 6.35
N ILE A 482 5.54 5.68 6.25
CA ILE A 482 4.91 6.80 6.95
C ILE A 482 5.12 6.68 8.47
N THR A 483 5.21 5.47 9.01
CA THR A 483 5.23 5.23 10.45
C THR A 483 6.61 4.84 10.98
N ARG A 484 7.65 4.92 10.13
CA ARG A 484 9.04 4.56 10.44
C ARG A 484 9.20 3.10 10.87
N LYS A 485 8.40 2.20 10.30
CA LYS A 485 8.55 0.76 10.51
C LYS A 485 9.52 0.22 9.46
N GLU A 486 10.57 -0.44 9.90
CA GLU A 486 11.52 -1.12 9.03
C GLU A 486 11.05 -2.56 8.77
N THR A 487 10.24 -2.77 7.73
CA THR A 487 9.80 -4.10 7.31
C THR A 487 10.71 -4.69 6.24
N LEU A 488 10.70 -6.02 6.11
CA LEU A 488 11.50 -6.72 5.09
C LEU A 488 11.29 -6.14 3.67
N PRO A 489 10.06 -5.77 3.25
CA PRO A 489 9.84 -5.17 1.94
C PRO A 489 10.35 -3.75 1.76
N ILE A 490 10.49 -2.98 2.84
CA ILE A 490 11.11 -1.65 2.79
C ILE A 490 12.61 -1.78 2.53
N LEU A 491 13.28 -2.75 3.17
CA LEU A 491 14.70 -3.01 2.99
C LEU A 491 15.04 -3.60 1.62
N LEU A 492 14.34 -4.67 1.23
CA LEU A 492 14.67 -5.43 0.02
C LEU A 492 14.03 -4.86 -1.23
N GLY A 493 13.00 -4.03 -1.05
CA GLY A 493 12.12 -3.57 -2.11
C GLY A 493 11.01 -4.59 -2.44
N GLU A 494 9.91 -4.05 -2.97
CA GLU A 494 8.68 -4.80 -3.32
C GLU A 494 8.98 -6.00 -4.24
N LYS A 495 9.74 -5.79 -5.33
CA LYS A 495 10.00 -6.84 -6.33
C LYS A 495 10.79 -8.03 -5.76
N ARG A 496 11.84 -7.77 -4.97
CA ARG A 496 12.66 -8.84 -4.37
C ARG A 496 11.86 -9.59 -3.31
N SER A 497 11.08 -8.88 -2.51
CA SER A 497 10.22 -9.48 -1.49
C SER A 497 9.18 -10.43 -2.10
N PHE A 498 8.54 -10.03 -3.20
CA PHE A 498 7.70 -10.96 -3.98
C PHE A 498 8.47 -12.18 -4.47
N GLY A 499 9.69 -12.01 -4.97
CA GLY A 499 10.55 -13.12 -5.39
C GLY A 499 10.79 -14.12 -4.26
N ILE A 500 11.14 -13.64 -3.07
CA ILE A 500 11.37 -14.49 -1.89
C ILE A 500 10.10 -15.28 -1.53
N ILE A 501 8.94 -14.63 -1.49
CA ILE A 501 7.65 -15.31 -1.24
C ILE A 501 7.42 -16.44 -2.24
N GLN A 502 7.71 -16.21 -3.53
CA GLN A 502 7.56 -17.24 -4.56
C GLN A 502 8.50 -18.42 -4.31
N TYR A 503 9.77 -18.17 -3.99
CA TYR A 503 10.73 -19.24 -3.70
C TYR A 503 10.33 -20.05 -2.48
N VAL A 504 9.88 -19.40 -1.40
CA VAL A 504 9.40 -20.08 -0.18
C VAL A 504 8.21 -20.99 -0.50
N LEU A 505 7.19 -20.50 -1.19
CA LEU A 505 6.02 -21.31 -1.55
C LEU A 505 6.36 -22.46 -2.51
N MET A 506 7.31 -22.25 -3.44
CA MET A 506 7.81 -23.34 -4.31
C MET A 506 8.60 -24.38 -3.52
N ALA A 507 9.40 -23.97 -2.54
CA ALA A 507 10.10 -24.88 -1.64
C ALA A 507 9.11 -25.69 -0.79
N ASP A 508 8.06 -25.07 -0.24
CA ASP A 508 7.00 -25.77 0.50
C ASP A 508 6.31 -26.85 -0.35
N MET A 509 5.99 -26.53 -1.61
CA MET A 509 5.46 -27.53 -2.56
C MET A 509 6.45 -28.67 -2.78
N GLY A 510 7.73 -28.36 -3.00
CA GLY A 510 8.78 -29.35 -3.20
C GLY A 510 8.96 -30.27 -1.99
N ILE A 511 8.97 -29.71 -0.77
CA ILE A 511 9.09 -30.46 0.48
C ILE A 511 7.93 -31.44 0.66
N LEU A 512 6.70 -31.03 0.38
CA LEU A 512 5.51 -31.90 0.47
C LEU A 512 5.47 -32.98 -0.63
N LEU A 513 5.96 -32.68 -1.83
CA LEU A 513 6.07 -33.66 -2.91
C LEU A 513 7.15 -34.69 -2.60
N LEU A 514 8.34 -34.24 -2.20
CA LEU A 514 9.46 -35.12 -1.84
C LEU A 514 9.10 -36.02 -0.65
N SER A 515 8.40 -35.46 0.34
CA SER A 515 8.00 -36.25 1.51
C SER A 515 7.06 -37.40 1.14
N SER A 516 6.28 -37.32 0.07
CA SER A 516 5.40 -38.40 -0.40
C SER A 516 6.15 -39.63 -0.92
N PHE A 517 7.42 -39.46 -1.34
CA PHE A 517 8.31 -40.55 -1.75
C PHE A 517 9.13 -41.12 -0.59
N THR A 518 8.95 -40.59 0.62
CA THR A 518 9.68 -40.99 1.83
C THR A 518 8.70 -41.35 2.94
N ASP A 519 9.14 -42.10 3.96
CA ASP A 519 8.33 -42.33 5.17
C ASP A 519 8.51 -41.22 6.23
N ILE A 520 8.92 -40.02 5.81
CA ILE A 520 9.11 -38.86 6.69
C ILE A 520 7.76 -38.30 7.16
N LEU A 521 6.78 -38.21 6.25
CA LEU A 521 5.41 -37.76 6.52
C LEU A 521 4.41 -38.84 6.09
N VAL A 522 3.14 -38.67 6.48
CA VAL A 522 2.04 -39.50 5.98
C VAL A 522 1.96 -39.37 4.45
N LYS A 523 1.86 -40.48 3.70
CA LYS A 523 1.87 -40.47 2.21
C LYS A 523 0.85 -39.52 1.57
N LYS A 524 -0.31 -39.36 2.21
CA LYS A 524 -1.37 -38.44 1.78
C LYS A 524 -1.06 -36.95 2.03
N ALA A 525 0.08 -36.61 2.64
CA ALA A 525 0.55 -35.23 2.81
C ALA A 525 0.63 -34.45 1.49
N VAL A 526 0.80 -35.15 0.37
CA VAL A 526 0.82 -34.57 -0.98
C VAL A 526 -0.42 -33.73 -1.30
N PHE A 527 -1.58 -34.03 -0.71
CA PHE A 527 -2.80 -33.24 -0.92
C PHE A 527 -2.67 -31.79 -0.42
N LEU A 528 -1.79 -31.52 0.55
CA LEU A 528 -1.55 -30.17 1.05
C LEU A 528 -0.75 -29.29 0.09
N VAL A 529 -0.16 -29.83 -0.99
CA VAL A 529 0.54 -29.06 -2.04
C VAL A 529 -0.37 -28.00 -2.67
N ILE A 530 -1.69 -28.25 -2.69
CA ILE A 530 -2.67 -27.30 -3.23
C ILE A 530 -2.67 -25.96 -2.47
N ILE A 531 -2.32 -25.95 -1.19
CA ILE A 531 -2.35 -24.74 -0.35
C ILE A 531 -1.28 -23.72 -0.77
N PRO A 532 0.04 -24.05 -0.76
CA PRO A 532 1.06 -23.12 -1.24
C PRO A 532 0.87 -22.78 -2.73
N LEU A 533 0.34 -23.70 -3.55
CA LEU A 533 -0.02 -23.41 -4.93
C LEU A 533 -1.11 -22.35 -5.04
N MET A 534 -2.23 -22.51 -4.32
CA MET A 534 -3.32 -21.53 -4.29
C MET A 534 -2.85 -20.19 -3.74
N MET A 535 -2.03 -20.19 -2.68
CA MET A 535 -1.43 -18.95 -2.15
C MET A 535 -0.59 -18.24 -3.20
N LEU A 536 0.26 -18.97 -3.92
CA LEU A 536 1.10 -18.43 -4.99
C LEU A 536 0.25 -17.83 -6.12
N LEU A 537 -0.82 -18.51 -6.53
CA LEU A 537 -1.75 -18.04 -7.55
C LEU A 537 -2.51 -16.78 -7.11
N LEU A 538 -3.03 -16.75 -5.87
CA LEU A 538 -3.71 -15.59 -5.31
C LEU A 538 -2.76 -14.39 -5.18
N ILE A 539 -1.54 -14.59 -4.69
CA ILE A 539 -0.52 -13.52 -4.59
C ILE A 539 -0.16 -12.97 -5.98
N ARG A 540 0.00 -13.84 -6.98
CA ARG A 540 0.23 -13.41 -8.37
C ARG A 540 -0.96 -12.66 -8.96
N PHE A 541 -2.17 -13.10 -8.65
CA PHE A 541 -3.41 -12.44 -9.06
C PHE A 541 -3.52 -11.05 -8.42
N PHE A 542 -3.43 -10.93 -7.09
CA PHE A 542 -3.50 -9.66 -6.37
C PHE A 542 -2.35 -8.69 -6.69
N ARG A 543 -1.21 -9.19 -7.16
CA ARG A 543 -0.13 -8.35 -7.68
C ARG A 543 -0.46 -7.74 -9.03
N LYS A 544 -1.09 -8.51 -9.93
CA LYS A 544 -1.53 -8.02 -11.25
C LYS A 544 -2.78 -7.16 -11.15
N ASP A 545 -3.66 -7.50 -10.22
CA ASP A 545 -4.93 -6.84 -9.97
C ASP A 545 -4.89 -6.10 -8.62
N SER A 546 -4.33 -4.89 -8.65
CA SER A 546 -4.19 -4.03 -7.47
C SER A 546 -5.52 -3.49 -6.93
N PHE A 547 -6.66 -3.98 -7.42
CA PHE A 547 -8.00 -3.42 -7.17
C PHE A 547 -8.96 -4.34 -6.42
N VAL A 548 -8.53 -5.56 -6.08
CA VAL A 548 -9.19 -6.30 -5.01
C VAL A 548 -9.03 -5.50 -3.72
N PRO A 549 -10.09 -5.13 -2.99
CA PRO A 549 -9.93 -4.32 -1.78
C PRO A 549 -9.11 -5.06 -0.73
N GLY A 550 -8.43 -4.32 0.14
CA GLY A 550 -7.52 -4.90 1.15
C GLY A 550 -8.21 -5.96 2.02
N THR A 551 -9.46 -5.72 2.41
CA THR A 551 -10.28 -6.64 3.21
C THR A 551 -10.59 -7.96 2.49
N HIS A 552 -10.83 -7.91 1.18
CA HIS A 552 -11.06 -9.12 0.37
C HIS A 552 -9.77 -9.91 0.15
N ARG A 553 -8.64 -9.24 -0.13
CA ARG A 553 -7.32 -9.93 -0.20
C ARG A 553 -7.00 -10.64 1.11
N GLU A 554 -7.24 -9.95 2.22
CA GLU A 554 -7.04 -10.51 3.55
C GLU A 554 -7.90 -11.76 3.74
N PHE A 555 -9.20 -11.67 3.48
CA PHE A 555 -10.11 -12.81 3.58
C PHE A 555 -9.62 -14.05 2.82
N PHE A 556 -9.25 -13.91 1.54
CA PHE A 556 -8.84 -15.05 0.71
C PHE A 556 -7.53 -15.68 1.18
N ILE A 557 -6.54 -14.88 1.59
CA ILE A 557 -5.26 -15.41 2.09
C ILE A 557 -5.47 -16.10 3.45
N GLU A 558 -6.25 -15.52 4.35
CA GLU A 558 -6.56 -16.12 5.66
C GLU A 558 -7.37 -17.42 5.51
N ALA A 559 -8.29 -17.48 4.54
CA ALA A 559 -9.12 -18.66 4.30
C ALA A 559 -8.30 -19.91 3.94
N LEU A 560 -7.12 -19.75 3.32
CA LEU A 560 -6.23 -20.88 3.00
C LEU A 560 -5.77 -21.64 4.24
N PHE A 561 -5.60 -20.97 5.39
CA PHE A 561 -5.24 -21.63 6.65
C PHE A 561 -6.41 -22.42 7.25
N LEU A 562 -7.65 -22.06 6.93
CA LEU A 562 -8.80 -22.90 7.27
C LEU A 562 -8.83 -24.13 6.36
N PHE A 563 -8.56 -23.96 5.06
CA PHE A 563 -8.50 -25.07 4.11
C PHE A 563 -7.38 -26.07 4.43
N THR A 564 -6.25 -25.66 5.00
CA THR A 564 -5.21 -26.61 5.46
C THR A 564 -5.75 -27.65 6.44
N GLY A 565 -6.54 -27.24 7.43
CA GLY A 565 -7.10 -28.18 8.40
C GLY A 565 -8.21 -29.04 7.79
N LEU A 566 -9.04 -28.48 6.91
CA LEU A 566 -10.09 -29.25 6.21
C LEU A 566 -9.52 -30.34 5.31
N ILE A 567 -8.44 -30.06 4.58
CA ILE A 567 -7.75 -31.08 3.78
C ILE A 567 -7.14 -32.14 4.69
N ALA A 568 -6.56 -31.74 5.83
CA ALA A 568 -5.96 -32.66 6.78
C ALA A 568 -6.95 -33.64 7.43
N ILE A 569 -8.25 -33.33 7.47
CA ILE A 569 -9.29 -34.28 7.94
C ILE A 569 -9.41 -35.49 7.00
N VAL A 570 -9.08 -35.33 5.72
CA VAL A 570 -9.22 -36.36 4.67
C VAL A 570 -7.90 -37.15 4.45
N ILE A 571 -6.80 -36.64 5.00
CA ILE A 571 -5.48 -37.29 5.05
C ILE A 571 -5.54 -38.39 6.11
#